data_AF-A0A1Y4GIJ6-F1
#
_entry.id   AF-A0A1Y4GIJ6-F1
#
_cell.length_a   1.000
_cell.length_b   1.000
_cell.length_c   1.000
_cell.angle_alpha   90.00
_cell.angle_beta   90.00
_cell.angle_gamma   90.00
#
_symmetry.space_group_name_H-M   'P 1'
#
loop_
_entity.id
_entity.type
_entity.pdbx_description
1 polymer ?
#
loop_
_entity_poly.entity_id
_entity_poly.type
_entity_poly.pdbx_seq_one_letter_code
_entity_poly.pdbx_strand_id
1 'polypeptide(L)'
;MTPTALPCHAGERSLGHEDGCHVAARRAAVLPRHGADDRSDDPRLHRIPCLGAAVPARQARCGGSLRRHRLLGRPQGHGGAAMIEFFEPMVPPTATHNDLEPCMRRGRPSIRKSDALLEAEAAWRAHLARHAPAAPLRGPISVEMRICWPTGGTHPQGAPHAVKPDADNVEKTVFDVMASLGFFENDSRIALHTTAKLWSDPAGIYARMEELPGSRGEGAACDGV
;
A
#
# COMPACT_ATOMS: atom_id res chain seq x y z
N MET A 1 -31.54 36.95 67.04
CA MET A 1 -30.97 36.49 68.33
C MET A 1 -30.79 34.99 68.25
N THR A 2 -29.60 34.55 67.87
CA THR A 2 -29.05 33.25 68.30
C THR A 2 -28.53 33.42 69.73
N PRO A 3 -28.43 32.34 70.55
CA PRO A 3 -27.13 31.65 70.59
C PRO A 3 -27.17 30.13 70.96
N THR A 4 -26.03 29.46 70.68
CA THR A 4 -25.38 28.35 71.44
C THR A 4 -26.06 26.95 71.41
N ALA A 5 -25.57 25.92 70.70
CA ALA A 5 -24.32 25.14 70.73
C ALA A 5 -24.27 23.96 71.76
N LEU A 6 -24.31 22.72 71.22
CA LEU A 6 -23.53 21.46 71.46
C LEU A 6 -22.98 21.12 72.88
N PRO A 7 -22.73 19.82 73.28
CA PRO A 7 -21.95 18.87 72.46
C PRO A 7 -22.08 17.32 72.72
N CYS A 8 -21.25 16.56 71.96
CA CYS A 8 -20.53 15.31 72.30
C CYS A 8 -21.25 13.95 72.47
N HIS A 9 -20.93 13.00 71.57
CA HIS A 9 -20.28 11.69 71.83
C HIS A 9 -19.74 11.20 70.45
N ALA A 10 -18.43 11.08 70.17
CA ALA A 10 -17.39 10.19 70.71
C ALA A 10 -17.49 8.74 70.17
N GLY A 11 -16.41 8.28 69.51
CA GLY A 11 -16.19 6.96 68.92
C GLY A 11 -15.50 7.07 67.56
N GLU A 12 -14.24 7.51 67.46
CA GLU A 12 -12.99 6.70 67.57
C GLU A 12 -12.97 5.50 66.62
N ARG A 13 -12.21 5.59 65.51
CA ARG A 13 -10.80 5.19 65.32
C ARG A 13 -10.60 3.69 65.13
N SER A 14 -10.13 3.31 63.94
CA SER A 14 -8.94 2.46 63.68
C SER A 14 -8.72 2.44 62.15
N LEU A 15 -7.68 3.05 61.58
CA LEU A 15 -6.24 2.74 61.62
C LEU A 15 -5.88 1.41 60.91
N GLY A 16 -4.93 1.54 59.97
CA GLY A 16 -4.19 0.46 59.32
C GLY A 16 -4.76 0.12 57.93
N HIS A 17 -4.04 0.16 56.83
CA HIS A 17 -2.60 0.02 56.65
C HIS A 17 -2.24 0.53 55.24
N GLU A 18 -1.39 1.56 55.19
CA GLU A 18 -0.57 1.83 54.02
C GLU A 18 0.45 0.70 53.88
N ASP A 19 0.76 0.25 52.66
CA ASP A 19 2.14 0.01 52.23
C ASP A 19 2.20 -0.57 50.81
N GLY A 20 3.16 -0.10 50.04
CA GLY A 20 3.88 -1.00 49.13
C GLY A 20 3.77 -0.74 47.63
N CYS A 21 4.03 0.49 47.17
CA CYS A 21 4.69 0.67 45.89
C CYS A 21 6.09 0.04 45.99
N HIS A 22 6.29 -1.13 45.37
CA HIS A 22 7.61 -1.71 45.19
C HIS A 22 7.86 -2.02 43.71
N VAL A 23 8.60 -1.11 43.11
CA VAL A 23 9.40 -1.30 41.90
C VAL A 23 10.37 -2.45 42.16
N ALA A 24 10.09 -3.62 41.59
CA ALA A 24 11.05 -4.71 41.51
C ALA A 24 11.75 -4.65 40.14
N ALA A 25 12.87 -3.92 40.11
CA ALA A 25 13.89 -4.11 39.09
C ALA A 25 14.57 -5.47 39.33
N ARG A 26 14.37 -6.45 38.43
CA ARG A 26 15.21 -7.65 38.37
C ARG A 26 15.60 -7.99 36.93
N ARG A 27 16.82 -7.56 36.62
CA ARG A 27 17.84 -8.14 35.74
C ARG A 27 17.35 -9.13 34.67
N ALA A 28 17.48 -8.67 33.42
CA ALA A 28 17.56 -9.50 32.24
C ALA A 28 18.70 -10.51 32.39
N ALA A 29 18.37 -11.80 32.31
CA ALA A 29 19.34 -12.85 32.05
C ALA A 29 19.57 -12.91 30.53
N VAL A 30 20.84 -12.75 30.15
CA VAL A 30 21.36 -12.86 28.79
C VAL A 30 21.11 -14.27 28.25
N LEU A 31 20.31 -14.38 27.20
CA LEU A 31 20.23 -15.60 26.37
C LEU A 31 21.32 -15.54 25.28
N PRO A 32 21.93 -16.68 24.93
CA PRO A 32 23.08 -16.72 24.04
C PRO A 32 22.73 -16.26 22.62
N ARG A 33 23.63 -15.46 22.04
CA ARG A 33 23.62 -15.08 20.62
C ARG A 33 23.86 -16.33 19.78
N HIS A 34 22.81 -16.91 19.23
CA HIS A 34 22.93 -17.87 18.14
C HIS A 34 22.97 -17.12 16.80
N GLY A 35 24.08 -17.35 16.09
CA GLY A 35 24.23 -17.33 14.64
C GLY A 35 23.49 -16.23 13.89
N ALA A 36 24.22 -15.18 13.51
CA ALA A 36 23.89 -14.39 12.34
C ALA A 36 24.08 -15.28 11.10
N ASP A 37 23.10 -16.13 10.80
CA ASP A 37 22.95 -16.71 9.48
C ASP A 37 22.33 -15.64 8.57
N ASP A 38 23.22 -15.07 7.76
CA ASP A 38 23.03 -14.64 6.37
C ASP A 38 21.58 -14.66 5.87
N ARG A 39 20.81 -13.63 6.26
CA ARG A 39 19.48 -13.36 5.71
C ARG A 39 19.57 -12.24 4.69
N SER A 40 19.65 -12.68 3.44
CA SER A 40 18.91 -12.07 2.33
C SER A 40 19.35 -10.66 1.98
N ASP A 41 20.56 -10.55 1.44
CA ASP A 41 20.96 -9.45 0.57
C ASP A 41 20.19 -9.59 -0.77
N ASP A 42 18.87 -9.32 -0.77
CA ASP A 42 18.06 -9.28 -1.99
C ASP A 42 18.21 -7.89 -2.65
N PRO A 43 18.95 -7.78 -3.77
CA PRO A 43 19.20 -6.50 -4.44
C PRO A 43 17.92 -5.84 -5.00
N ARG A 44 16.76 -6.51 -4.94
CA ARG A 44 15.45 -5.95 -5.34
C ARG A 44 14.85 -5.02 -4.28
N LEU A 45 15.18 -5.20 -3.00
CA LEU A 45 14.75 -4.28 -1.93
C LEU A 45 15.53 -2.95 -1.96
N HIS A 46 16.76 -2.96 -2.48
CA HIS A 46 17.66 -1.80 -2.47
C HIS A 46 17.65 -0.96 -3.76
N ARG A 47 16.85 -1.32 -4.77
CA ARG A 47 16.61 -0.47 -5.94
C ARG A 47 15.21 0.09 -5.89
N ILE A 48 15.09 1.16 -5.13
CA ILE A 48 14.00 2.11 -5.24
C ILE A 48 14.24 2.94 -6.53
N PRO A 49 13.38 2.87 -7.57
CA PRO A 49 13.43 3.82 -8.68
C PRO A 49 12.92 5.23 -8.31
N CYS A 50 12.72 5.54 -7.02
CA CYS A 50 12.41 6.89 -6.54
C CYS A 50 13.61 7.87 -6.58
N LEU A 51 14.74 7.50 -7.19
CA LEU A 51 15.88 8.41 -7.37
C LEU A 51 16.22 8.61 -8.86
N GLY A 52 15.76 9.73 -9.42
CA GLY A 52 16.17 10.15 -10.77
C GLY A 52 15.44 11.40 -11.27
N ALA A 53 16.07 12.56 -11.05
CA ALA A 53 15.81 13.87 -11.67
C ALA A 53 14.65 14.72 -11.13
N ALA A 54 15.04 15.83 -10.51
CA ALA A 54 14.23 17.03 -10.40
C ALA A 54 13.61 17.41 -11.75
N VAL A 55 12.31 17.69 -11.76
CA VAL A 55 11.58 18.25 -12.91
C VAL A 55 12.05 19.69 -13.15
N PRO A 56 12.73 20.03 -14.26
CA PRO A 56 12.92 21.43 -14.61
C PRO A 56 11.62 21.99 -15.17
N ALA A 57 11.18 23.13 -14.61
CA ALA A 57 10.09 23.93 -15.13
C ALA A 57 10.35 24.29 -16.61
N ARG A 58 9.49 23.82 -17.51
CA ARG A 58 9.61 24.10 -18.95
C ARG A 58 8.78 25.33 -19.30
N GLN A 59 9.48 26.38 -19.74
CA GLN A 59 8.93 27.61 -20.29
C GLN A 59 8.03 27.33 -21.49
N ALA A 60 6.88 27.99 -21.51
CA ALA A 60 5.96 28.02 -22.63
C ALA A 60 6.55 28.79 -23.82
N ARG A 61 6.49 28.20 -25.02
CA ARG A 61 6.49 28.94 -26.28
C ARG A 61 5.43 28.36 -27.21
N CYS A 62 4.46 29.20 -27.54
CA CYS A 62 3.48 28.99 -28.59
C CYS A 62 4.09 29.24 -29.97
N GLY A 63 3.57 28.54 -30.98
CA GLY A 63 3.61 28.96 -32.38
C GLY A 63 4.03 27.86 -33.35
N GLY A 64 3.16 27.53 -34.30
CA GLY A 64 3.55 26.79 -35.52
C GLY A 64 2.50 25.79 -36.02
N SER A 65 1.79 26.16 -37.08
CA SER A 65 0.72 25.39 -37.72
C SER A 65 1.19 24.44 -38.83
N LEU A 66 0.28 23.53 -39.19
CA LEU A 66 0.01 22.89 -40.51
C LEU A 66 0.66 21.53 -40.85
N ARG A 67 -0.25 20.55 -40.99
CA ARG A 67 -0.48 19.59 -42.13
C ARG A 67 0.78 18.95 -42.76
N ARG A 68 0.87 17.64 -42.97
CA ARG A 68 -0.02 16.78 -43.79
C ARG A 68 0.55 15.34 -43.82
N HIS A 69 -0.34 14.40 -44.15
CA HIS A 69 -0.12 13.13 -44.89
C HIS A 69 0.42 11.87 -44.19
N ARG A 70 -0.56 10.98 -43.98
CA ARG A 70 -0.60 9.51 -44.12
C ARG A 70 0.63 8.86 -44.78
N LEU A 71 1.31 8.00 -44.03
CA LEU A 71 2.06 6.85 -44.56
C LEU A 71 1.72 5.62 -43.71
N LEU A 72 1.34 4.55 -44.41
CA LEU A 72 1.01 3.23 -43.89
C LEU A 72 2.24 2.62 -43.25
N GLY A 73 2.26 2.54 -41.92
CA GLY A 73 3.18 1.68 -41.17
C GLY A 73 2.43 0.45 -40.69
N ARG A 74 2.72 -0.72 -41.27
CA ARG A 74 2.37 -2.01 -40.65
C ARG A 74 3.14 -2.09 -39.33
N PRO A 75 2.51 -2.27 -38.16
CA PRO A 75 3.29 -2.64 -36.99
C PRO A 75 3.73 -4.09 -37.20
N GLN A 76 5.03 -4.27 -37.39
CA GLN A 76 5.68 -5.57 -37.34
C GLN A 76 5.45 -6.15 -35.93
N GLY A 77 5.02 -7.40 -35.88
CA GLY A 77 4.99 -8.17 -34.65
C GLY A 77 6.41 -8.35 -34.12
N HIS A 78 6.66 -7.83 -32.93
CA HIS A 78 7.69 -8.31 -32.02
C HIS A 78 6.97 -8.51 -30.68
N GLY A 79 6.99 -9.74 -30.16
CA GLY A 79 6.42 -10.11 -28.88
C GLY A 79 7.20 -9.50 -27.72
N GLY A 80 7.11 -8.18 -27.56
CA GLY A 80 7.42 -7.53 -26.29
C GLY A 80 6.25 -7.75 -25.36
N ALA A 81 6.47 -8.42 -24.23
CA ALA A 81 5.50 -8.47 -23.15
C ALA A 81 5.07 -7.03 -22.78
N ALA A 82 3.76 -6.79 -22.67
CA ALA A 82 3.26 -5.50 -22.26
C ALA A 82 3.68 -5.23 -20.80
N MET A 83 4.31 -4.08 -20.55
CA MET A 83 4.81 -3.69 -19.22
C MET A 83 4.34 -2.28 -18.88
N ILE A 84 3.90 -2.10 -17.63
CA ILE A 84 3.46 -0.83 -17.05
C ILE A 84 4.27 -0.64 -15.77
N GLU A 85 4.99 0.48 -15.65
CA GLU A 85 5.79 0.80 -14.47
C GLU A 85 5.64 2.29 -14.14
N PHE A 86 5.32 2.61 -12.89
CA PHE A 86 5.20 3.99 -12.43
C PHE A 86 5.41 4.13 -10.91
N PHE A 87 5.72 5.37 -10.50
CA PHE A 87 5.59 5.83 -9.13
C PHE A 87 4.64 7.03 -9.10
N GLU A 88 3.61 6.98 -8.26
CA GLU A 88 2.66 8.05 -8.07
C GLU A 88 2.79 8.60 -6.64
N PRO A 89 3.29 9.85 -6.49
CA PRO A 89 3.36 10.52 -5.19
C PRO A 89 1.96 10.76 -4.63
N MET A 90 1.70 10.25 -3.44
CA MET A 90 0.48 10.50 -2.67
C MET A 90 0.69 10.06 -1.23
N VAL A 91 -0.11 10.58 -0.30
CA VAL A 91 -0.20 9.98 1.04
C VAL A 91 -1.18 8.82 0.96
N PRO A 92 -0.76 7.56 1.15
CA PRO A 92 -1.67 6.42 1.09
C PRO A 92 -2.80 6.55 2.13
N PRO A 93 -4.08 6.43 1.74
CA PRO A 93 -5.19 6.34 2.67
C PRO A 93 -5.00 5.20 3.68
N THR A 94 -5.44 5.42 4.92
CA THR A 94 -5.36 4.41 5.99
C THR A 94 -6.60 3.51 6.07
N ALA A 95 -7.72 3.95 5.50
CA ALA A 95 -8.90 3.11 5.34
C ALA A 95 -8.68 2.10 4.21
N THR A 96 -9.14 0.88 4.42
CA THR A 96 -8.83 -0.30 3.62
C THR A 96 -10.07 -1.16 3.39
N HIS A 97 -9.94 -2.20 2.58
CA HIS A 97 -11.02 -3.11 2.20
C HIS A 97 -11.87 -3.64 3.38
N ASN A 98 -11.28 -3.77 4.57
CA ASN A 98 -11.98 -4.28 5.76
C ASN A 98 -12.79 -3.22 6.52
N ASP A 99 -12.72 -1.93 6.12
CA ASP A 99 -13.53 -0.85 6.70
C ASP A 99 -14.96 -0.91 6.17
N LEU A 100 -15.69 -1.91 6.66
CA LEU A 100 -17.08 -2.19 6.36
C LEU A 100 -17.98 -1.84 7.55
N GLU A 101 -19.16 -1.35 7.25
CA GLU A 101 -20.14 -0.91 8.25
C GLU A 101 -21.44 -1.71 8.13
N PRO A 102 -22.05 -2.12 9.26
CA PRO A 102 -23.38 -2.69 9.26
C PRO A 102 -24.41 -1.62 8.86
N CYS A 103 -25.35 -1.99 8.01
CA CYS A 103 -26.45 -1.15 7.60
C CYS A 103 -27.74 -1.95 7.45
N MET A 104 -28.88 -1.26 7.45
CA MET A 104 -30.18 -1.87 7.16
C MET A 104 -30.56 -1.59 5.70
N ARG A 105 -30.57 -2.62 4.87
CA ARG A 105 -30.97 -2.50 3.45
C ARG A 105 -32.29 -3.21 3.24
N ARG A 106 -33.36 -2.46 2.93
CA ARG A 106 -34.73 -2.98 2.76
C ARG A 106 -35.21 -3.80 3.97
N GLY A 107 -34.94 -3.29 5.17
CA GLY A 107 -35.34 -3.95 6.42
C GLY A 107 -34.52 -5.19 6.80
N ARG A 108 -33.44 -5.51 6.08
CA ARG A 108 -32.55 -6.64 6.40
C ARG A 108 -31.15 -6.13 6.80
N PRO A 109 -30.54 -6.70 7.86
CA PRO A 109 -29.14 -6.43 8.19
C PRO A 109 -28.23 -6.77 6.99
N SER A 110 -27.33 -5.87 6.66
CA SER A 110 -26.41 -5.97 5.54
C SER A 110 -25.08 -5.29 5.91
N ILE A 111 -24.03 -5.57 5.15
CA ILE A 111 -22.72 -4.97 5.34
C ILE A 111 -22.43 -4.16 4.07
N ARG A 112 -22.00 -2.91 4.23
CA ARG A 112 -21.64 -1.99 3.14
C ARG A 112 -20.23 -1.44 3.41
N LYS A 113 -19.56 -0.95 2.36
CA LYS A 113 -18.34 -0.14 2.49
C LYS A 113 -18.60 1.11 3.33
N SER A 114 -17.74 1.40 4.31
CA SER A 114 -17.80 2.66 5.06
C SER A 114 -17.60 3.85 4.13
N ASP A 115 -18.03 5.05 4.55
CA ASP A 115 -17.74 6.27 3.80
C ASP A 115 -16.22 6.51 3.70
N ALA A 116 -15.45 6.16 4.74
CA ALA A 116 -13.99 6.25 4.73
C ALA A 116 -13.35 5.35 3.65
N LEU A 117 -13.87 4.14 3.45
CA LEU A 117 -13.42 3.24 2.39
C LEU A 117 -13.77 3.80 1.00
N LEU A 118 -14.95 4.40 0.83
CA LEU A 118 -15.33 5.02 -0.43
C LEU A 118 -14.43 6.21 -0.79
N GLU A 119 -14.08 7.04 0.21
CA GLU A 119 -13.14 8.15 0.02
C GLU A 119 -11.71 7.66 -0.26
N ALA A 120 -11.27 6.58 0.40
CA ALA A 120 -9.99 5.95 0.10
C ALA A 120 -9.93 5.43 -1.35
N GLU A 121 -10.97 4.75 -1.82
CA GLU A 121 -11.09 4.30 -3.20
C GLU A 121 -11.08 5.46 -4.19
N ALA A 122 -11.77 6.56 -3.87
CA ALA A 122 -11.78 7.77 -4.70
C ALA A 122 -10.38 8.41 -4.79
N ALA A 123 -9.64 8.47 -3.67
CA ALA A 123 -8.27 8.98 -3.65
C ALA A 123 -7.35 8.12 -4.51
N TRP A 124 -7.35 6.80 -4.31
CA TRP A 124 -6.59 5.87 -5.16
C TRP A 124 -6.95 6.04 -6.64
N ARG A 125 -8.24 6.10 -6.96
CA ARG A 125 -8.72 6.22 -8.34
C ARG A 125 -8.25 7.50 -9.01
N ALA A 126 -8.31 8.63 -8.31
CA ALA A 126 -7.88 9.93 -8.84
C ALA A 126 -6.38 9.96 -9.20
N HIS A 127 -5.56 9.29 -8.38
CA HIS A 127 -4.12 9.19 -8.58
C HIS A 127 -3.74 8.16 -9.64
N LEU A 128 -4.35 6.97 -9.63
CA LEU A 128 -3.99 5.87 -10.52
C LEU A 128 -4.57 6.00 -11.94
N ALA A 129 -5.67 6.74 -12.14
CA ALA A 129 -6.34 6.85 -13.44
C ALA A 129 -5.43 7.36 -14.57
N ARG A 130 -4.44 8.21 -14.26
CA ARG A 130 -3.50 8.75 -15.25
C ARG A 130 -2.50 7.72 -15.79
N HIS A 131 -2.32 6.62 -15.06
CA HIS A 131 -1.39 5.54 -15.39
C HIS A 131 -2.09 4.35 -16.06
N ALA A 132 -3.42 4.41 -16.22
CA ALA A 132 -4.19 3.35 -16.83
C ALA A 132 -3.75 3.15 -18.29
N PRO A 133 -3.50 1.89 -18.72
CA PRO A 133 -3.09 1.60 -20.08
C PRO A 133 -4.23 1.86 -21.07
N ALA A 134 -3.89 2.09 -22.35
CA ALA A 134 -4.89 2.28 -23.41
C ALA A 134 -5.75 1.03 -23.64
N ALA A 135 -5.21 -0.15 -23.35
CA ALA A 135 -5.93 -1.42 -23.37
C ALA A 135 -5.54 -2.25 -22.13
N PRO A 136 -6.49 -2.95 -21.49
CA PRO A 136 -6.17 -3.80 -20.34
C PRO A 136 -5.20 -4.92 -20.70
N LEU A 137 -4.33 -5.28 -19.76
CA LEU A 137 -3.52 -6.51 -19.81
C LEU A 137 -4.45 -7.73 -19.74
N ARG A 138 -4.20 -8.77 -20.55
CA ARG A 138 -5.15 -9.90 -20.73
C ARG A 138 -4.57 -11.26 -20.38
N GLY A 139 -3.26 -11.43 -20.49
CA GLY A 139 -2.53 -12.63 -20.08
C GLY A 139 -2.35 -12.73 -18.57
N PRO A 140 -1.64 -13.76 -18.09
CA PRO A 140 -1.19 -13.83 -16.70
C PRO A 140 -0.25 -12.66 -16.40
N ILE A 141 -0.39 -12.03 -15.24
CA ILE A 141 0.34 -10.80 -14.89
C ILE A 141 1.20 -11.06 -13.65
N SER A 142 2.43 -10.54 -13.67
CA SER A 142 3.25 -10.36 -12.49
C SER A 142 3.15 -8.91 -12.02
N VAL A 143 2.90 -8.70 -10.74
CA VAL A 143 2.80 -7.38 -10.12
C VAL A 143 3.84 -7.22 -9.01
N GLU A 144 4.63 -6.17 -9.09
CA GLU A 144 5.43 -5.70 -7.96
C GLU A 144 4.84 -4.38 -7.48
N MET A 145 4.43 -4.34 -6.23
CA MET A 145 3.85 -3.16 -5.61
C MET A 145 4.63 -2.77 -4.35
N ARG A 146 4.87 -1.47 -4.19
CA ARG A 146 5.45 -0.92 -2.96
C ARG A 146 4.60 0.25 -2.53
N ILE A 147 4.04 0.15 -1.35
CA ILE A 147 3.21 1.20 -0.77
C ILE A 147 4.09 1.92 0.27
N CYS A 148 4.27 3.22 0.08
CA CYS A 148 5.22 4.03 0.81
C CYS A 148 4.51 5.08 1.65
N TRP A 149 4.57 4.95 2.96
CA TRP A 149 4.04 5.93 3.92
C TRP A 149 5.07 7.01 4.24
N PRO A 150 4.62 8.24 4.55
CA PRO A 150 5.53 9.34 4.85
C PRO A 150 6.43 9.01 6.03
N THR A 151 7.74 9.24 5.89
CA THR A 151 8.71 8.97 6.96
C THR A 151 8.49 9.80 8.22
N GLY A 152 7.81 10.95 8.09
CA GLY A 152 7.66 11.93 9.17
C GLY A 152 8.99 12.50 9.68
N GLY A 153 10.10 12.29 8.93
CA GLY A 153 11.46 12.61 9.37
C GLY A 153 12.03 11.69 10.46
N THR A 154 11.27 10.70 10.93
CA THR A 154 11.68 9.79 12.01
C THR A 154 12.07 8.40 11.51
N HIS A 155 11.46 7.95 10.42
CA HIS A 155 11.73 6.64 9.84
C HIS A 155 12.75 6.71 8.71
N PRO A 156 13.71 5.75 8.61
CA PRO A 156 14.64 5.71 7.50
C PRO A 156 13.93 5.48 6.16
N GLN A 157 14.47 6.05 5.08
CA GLN A 157 14.00 5.82 3.72
C GLN A 157 14.07 4.33 3.33
N GLY A 158 12.99 3.80 2.78
CA GLY A 158 12.89 2.41 2.35
C GLY A 158 12.76 1.39 3.48
N ALA A 159 12.70 1.82 4.75
CA ALA A 159 12.55 0.90 5.87
C ALA A 159 11.17 0.21 5.86
N PRO A 160 11.06 -1.07 6.27
CA PRO A 160 9.77 -1.73 6.42
C PRO A 160 8.84 -0.98 7.39
N HIS A 161 7.61 -0.76 6.96
CA HIS A 161 6.55 -0.20 7.78
C HIS A 161 5.83 -1.34 8.49
N ALA A 162 5.84 -1.36 9.82
CA ALA A 162 5.28 -2.45 10.63
C ALA A 162 3.99 -2.08 11.38
N VAL A 163 3.48 -0.86 11.22
CA VAL A 163 2.23 -0.42 11.87
C VAL A 163 1.04 -0.51 10.90
N LYS A 164 -0.19 -0.47 11.44
CA LYS A 164 -1.42 -0.45 10.63
C LYS A 164 -1.41 0.69 9.60
N PRO A 165 -2.08 0.57 8.45
CA PRO A 165 -2.94 -0.56 8.03
C PRO A 165 -2.13 -1.80 7.59
N ASP A 166 -2.81 -2.95 7.46
CA ASP A 166 -2.21 -4.18 6.95
C ASP A 166 -1.95 -4.08 5.44
N ALA A 167 -0.83 -4.64 4.97
CA ALA A 167 -0.37 -4.43 3.60
C ALA A 167 -1.30 -5.06 2.56
N ASP A 168 -1.80 -6.26 2.86
CA ASP A 168 -2.76 -7.04 2.06
C ASP A 168 -4.12 -6.34 1.93
N ASN A 169 -4.60 -5.68 2.99
CA ASN A 169 -5.86 -4.92 2.94
C ASN A 169 -5.76 -3.67 2.04
N VAL A 170 -4.61 -2.98 2.08
CA VAL A 170 -4.35 -1.86 1.17
C VAL A 170 -4.16 -2.38 -0.26
N GLU A 171 -3.38 -3.44 -0.45
CA GLU A 171 -3.16 -4.10 -1.75
C GLU A 171 -4.47 -4.46 -2.42
N LYS A 172 -5.38 -5.10 -1.67
CA LYS A 172 -6.70 -5.46 -2.18
C LYS A 172 -7.50 -4.25 -2.66
N THR A 173 -7.48 -3.15 -1.89
CA THR A 173 -8.15 -1.90 -2.27
C THR A 173 -7.55 -1.32 -3.55
N VAL A 174 -6.23 -1.33 -3.68
CA VAL A 174 -5.52 -0.85 -4.87
C VAL A 174 -5.83 -1.72 -6.09
N PHE A 175 -5.83 -3.05 -5.95
CA PHE A 175 -6.17 -3.97 -7.05
C PHE A 175 -7.63 -3.82 -7.50
N ASP A 176 -8.58 -3.67 -6.58
CA ASP A 176 -9.98 -3.39 -6.89
C ASP A 176 -10.10 -2.09 -7.73
N VAL A 177 -9.37 -1.04 -7.33
CA VAL A 177 -9.32 0.23 -8.06
C VAL A 177 -8.66 0.08 -9.43
N MET A 178 -7.52 -0.60 -9.53
CA MET A 178 -6.81 -0.85 -10.79
C MET A 178 -7.67 -1.66 -11.78
N ALA A 179 -8.39 -2.67 -11.30
CA ALA A 179 -9.36 -3.41 -12.11
C ALA A 179 -10.46 -2.48 -12.64
N SER A 180 -11.03 -1.64 -11.78
CA SER A 180 -12.07 -0.66 -12.17
C SER A 180 -11.58 0.38 -13.19
N LEU A 181 -10.28 0.66 -13.21
CA LEU A 181 -9.61 1.57 -14.14
C LEU A 181 -9.17 0.88 -15.45
N GLY A 182 -9.29 -0.44 -15.54
CA GLY A 182 -8.95 -1.20 -16.75
C GLY A 182 -7.45 -1.46 -16.94
N PHE A 183 -6.67 -1.53 -15.85
CA PHE A 183 -5.30 -2.04 -15.94
C PHE A 183 -5.26 -3.49 -16.42
N PHE A 184 -6.22 -4.28 -15.97
CA PHE A 184 -6.42 -5.67 -16.32
C PHE A 184 -7.92 -6.00 -16.26
N GLU A 185 -8.35 -7.06 -16.96
CA GLU A 185 -9.77 -7.43 -17.04
C GLU A 185 -10.38 -7.80 -15.68
N ASN A 186 -9.60 -8.50 -14.85
CA ASN A 186 -9.96 -8.94 -13.52
C ASN A 186 -8.69 -9.24 -12.71
N ASP A 187 -8.81 -9.18 -11.39
CA ASP A 187 -7.74 -9.54 -10.44
C ASP A 187 -7.27 -11.00 -10.59
N SER A 188 -8.13 -11.90 -11.10
CA SER A 188 -7.74 -13.28 -11.40
C SER A 188 -6.65 -13.43 -12.48
N ARG A 189 -6.31 -12.36 -13.21
CA ARG A 189 -5.14 -12.32 -14.10
C ARG A 189 -3.82 -12.19 -13.36
N ILE A 190 -3.82 -11.69 -12.12
CA ILE A 190 -2.62 -11.52 -11.31
C ILE A 190 -2.16 -12.91 -10.83
N ALA A 191 -1.15 -13.46 -11.50
CA ALA A 191 -0.62 -14.79 -11.24
C ALA A 191 0.52 -14.75 -10.21
N LEU A 192 1.32 -13.69 -10.25
CA LEU A 192 2.40 -13.43 -9.31
C LEU A 192 2.22 -12.02 -8.75
N HIS A 193 2.34 -11.86 -7.43
CA HIS A 193 2.38 -10.54 -6.83
C HIS A 193 3.36 -10.48 -5.66
N THR A 194 4.03 -9.35 -5.51
CA THR A 194 4.86 -9.02 -4.35
C THR A 194 4.47 -7.62 -3.87
N THR A 195 4.09 -7.51 -2.60
CA THR A 195 3.76 -6.22 -1.98
C THR A 195 4.67 -5.91 -0.81
N ALA A 196 5.28 -4.72 -0.84
CA ALA A 196 6.08 -4.20 0.26
C ALA A 196 5.40 -2.99 0.91
N LYS A 197 5.38 -2.97 2.25
CA LYS A 197 4.91 -1.85 3.06
C LYS A 197 6.12 -1.10 3.60
N LEU A 198 6.36 0.13 3.15
CA LEU A 198 7.61 0.85 3.38
C LEU A 198 7.39 2.27 3.91
N TRP A 199 8.42 2.83 4.54
CA TRP A 199 8.53 4.26 4.81
C TRP A 199 9.27 4.96 3.66
N SER A 200 8.76 6.07 3.13
CA SER A 200 9.48 6.87 2.13
C SER A 200 9.03 8.34 2.12
N ASP A 201 9.92 9.21 1.64
CA ASP A 201 9.65 10.60 1.31
C ASP A 201 10.32 10.90 -0.04
N PRO A 202 9.55 11.10 -1.13
CA PRO A 202 8.10 11.24 -1.16
C PRO A 202 7.34 9.95 -0.79
N ALA A 203 6.24 10.09 -0.06
CA ALA A 203 5.24 9.04 0.10
C ALA A 203 4.54 8.76 -1.23
N GLY A 204 4.03 7.55 -1.43
CA GLY A 204 3.33 7.20 -2.67
C GLY A 204 3.16 5.71 -2.89
N ILE A 205 2.89 5.37 -4.13
CA ILE A 205 2.78 3.98 -4.59
C ILE A 205 3.67 3.77 -5.81
N TYR A 206 4.51 2.74 -5.73
CA TYR A 206 5.18 2.17 -6.88
C TYR A 206 4.40 0.94 -7.34
N ALA A 207 4.16 0.82 -8.63
CA ALA A 207 3.59 -0.38 -9.23
C ALA A 207 4.31 -0.70 -10.54
N ARG A 208 4.69 -1.96 -10.69
CA ARG A 208 5.19 -2.55 -11.92
C ARG A 208 4.36 -3.78 -12.25
N MET A 209 3.79 -3.80 -13.44
CA MET A 209 2.94 -4.88 -13.95
C MET A 209 3.52 -5.37 -15.27
N GLU A 210 3.67 -6.68 -15.40
CA GLU A 210 4.22 -7.31 -16.59
C GLU A 210 3.34 -8.48 -17.00
N GLU A 211 2.95 -8.50 -18.28
CA GLU A 211 2.29 -9.67 -18.85
C GLU A 211 3.33 -10.80 -19.02
N LEU A 212 3.08 -11.92 -18.36
CA LEU A 212 3.96 -13.08 -18.41
C LEU A 212 3.80 -13.78 -19.77
N PRO A 213 4.87 -14.36 -20.33
CA PRO A 213 4.78 -15.20 -21.50
C PRO A 213 3.77 -16.32 -21.23
N GLY A 214 2.67 -16.35 -21.98
CA GLY A 214 1.76 -17.48 -21.91
C GLY A 214 2.52 -18.74 -22.30
N SER A 215 2.28 -19.85 -21.60
CA SER A 215 2.71 -21.18 -22.01
C SER A 215 1.95 -21.61 -23.27
N ARG A 216 2.11 -20.88 -24.38
CA ARG A 216 2.03 -21.54 -25.68
C ARG A 216 3.18 -22.50 -25.63
N GLY A 217 2.89 -23.80 -25.50
CA GLY A 217 3.87 -24.83 -25.74
C GLY A 217 4.56 -24.46 -27.04
N GLU A 218 5.83 -24.04 -26.93
CA GLU A 218 6.76 -24.17 -28.02
C GLU A 218 6.62 -25.62 -28.41
N GLY A 219 5.99 -25.85 -29.57
CA GLY A 219 6.03 -27.16 -30.19
C GLY A 219 7.50 -27.47 -30.33
N ALA A 220 8.02 -28.28 -29.40
CA ALA A 220 9.21 -29.04 -29.61
C ALA A 220 8.92 -29.79 -30.91
N ALA A 221 9.47 -29.25 -32.00
CA ALA A 221 9.64 -29.99 -33.22
C ALA A 221 10.47 -31.20 -32.80
N CYS A 222 9.78 -32.31 -32.60
CA CYS A 222 10.39 -33.61 -32.74
C CYS A 222 10.83 -33.69 -34.20
N ASP A 223 12.05 -33.21 -34.47
CA ASP A 223 12.76 -33.54 -35.69
C ASP A 223 12.84 -35.07 -35.71
N GLY A 224 12.02 -35.65 -36.58
CA GLY A 224 11.87 -37.09 -36.75
C GLY A 224 13.17 -37.71 -37.25
N VAL A 225 13.45 -38.87 -36.66
CA VAL A 225 14.10 -40.09 -37.21
C VAL A 225 14.84 -39.96 -38.54
#